data_AF-A0A842NU80-F1
#
_entry.id   AF-A0A842NU80-F1
#
_cell.length_a   1.000
_cell.length_b   1.000
_cell.length_c   1.000
_cell.angle_alpha   90.00
_cell.angle_beta   90.00
_cell.angle_gamma   90.00
#
_symmetry.space_group_name_H-M   'P 1'
#
loop_
_entity.id
_entity.type
_entity.pdbx_description
1 polymer ?
#
loop_
_entity_poly.entity_id
_entity_poly.type
_entity_poly.pdbx_seq_one_letter_code
_entity_poly.pdbx_strand_id
1 'polypeptide(L)'
;RLAADGIKMTPRSNITAEILAAMGEEVRDLDMKAGIAVHIPQSSELDAVSASEAVPDYPTLEHTYGIPQAAIPGSQSIPPDYNYSDEVDRFRWSGHVWTEADQYPDDILWVLDTMIENGTVWDPTMTVYEINREYELPSRWRWLDRYTAPGLLESWKPDPARHATYHFNWRTADEVAWKRKYQIWMKYLKTFADHGGIVTAGTDCGFMYTLYGFSIVRELELLQEAGFHPLDVVKIATTNATASMGLDHLAGGVQKGFTADIAIVDGNPLDNFKVMYGTGVTRYSEDRTRMVQGGGVKWTIKAGTLYDAKALLRDVEEYVTELKG
;
A
#
# COMPACT_ATOMS: atom_id res chain seq x y z
N ARG A 1 -19.23 21.23 -11.42
CA ARG A 1 -18.06 20.87 -10.58
C ARG A 1 -18.13 19.37 -10.33
N LEU A 2 -17.06 18.61 -10.57
CA LEU A 2 -17.03 17.14 -10.49
C LEU A 2 -16.85 16.60 -9.05
N ALA A 3 -16.78 17.48 -8.04
CA ALA A 3 -16.74 17.14 -6.61
C ALA A 3 -15.63 16.15 -6.20
N ALA A 4 -14.46 16.20 -6.85
CA ALA A 4 -13.29 15.42 -6.43
C ALA A 4 -12.67 16.02 -5.16
N ASP A 5 -12.21 15.14 -4.25
CA ASP A 5 -11.56 15.53 -2.98
C ASP A 5 -10.06 15.84 -3.13
N GLY A 6 -9.44 15.42 -4.24
CA GLY A 6 -8.02 15.57 -4.54
C GLY A 6 -7.67 15.10 -5.96
N ILE A 7 -6.38 15.08 -6.27
CA ILE A 7 -5.84 14.72 -7.60
C ILE A 7 -4.90 13.52 -7.47
N LYS A 8 -5.01 12.53 -8.36
CA LYS A 8 -3.98 11.52 -8.57
C LYS A 8 -3.08 11.94 -9.72
N MET A 9 -1.77 11.97 -9.49
CA MET A 9 -0.76 12.34 -10.47
C MET A 9 0.26 11.22 -10.67
N THR A 10 0.59 10.96 -11.93
CA THR A 10 1.71 10.11 -12.33
C THR A 10 2.63 10.93 -13.23
N PRO A 11 3.62 11.65 -12.68
CA PRO A 11 4.45 12.55 -13.44
C PRO A 11 5.37 11.74 -14.38
N ARG A 12 4.92 11.57 -15.62
CA ARG A 12 5.76 11.04 -16.70
C ARG A 12 6.72 12.14 -17.18
N SER A 13 7.55 11.84 -18.18
CA SER A 13 8.63 12.72 -18.67
C SER A 13 8.21 14.15 -19.08
N ASN A 14 6.92 14.42 -19.24
CA ASN A 14 6.40 15.75 -19.59
C ASN A 14 5.86 16.56 -18.39
N ILE A 15 5.87 16.01 -17.18
CA ILE A 15 5.42 16.69 -15.96
C ILE A 15 6.64 17.15 -15.18
N THR A 16 6.82 18.46 -15.08
CA THR A 16 7.90 19.11 -14.33
C THR A 16 7.47 19.45 -12.91
N ALA A 17 8.42 19.79 -12.05
CA ALA A 17 8.14 20.29 -10.70
C ALA A 17 7.29 21.58 -10.75
N GLU A 18 7.50 22.44 -11.74
CA GLU A 18 6.68 23.64 -11.95
C GLU A 18 5.23 23.31 -12.27
N ILE A 19 4.98 22.31 -13.11
CA ILE A 19 3.61 21.86 -13.43
C ILE A 19 2.96 21.26 -12.18
N LEU A 20 3.71 20.45 -11.42
CA LEU A 20 3.23 19.84 -10.20
C LEU A 20 2.92 20.90 -9.13
N ALA A 21 3.74 21.95 -9.02
CA ALA A 21 3.51 23.09 -8.14
C ALA A 21 2.26 23.88 -8.52
N ALA A 22 2.06 24.16 -9.82
CA ALA A 22 0.84 24.81 -10.31
C ALA A 22 -0.41 23.98 -10.00
N MET A 23 -0.33 22.64 -10.07
CA MET A 23 -1.42 21.76 -9.64
C MET A 23 -1.66 21.87 -8.13
N GLY A 24 -0.60 21.98 -7.33
CA GLY A 24 -0.68 22.20 -5.88
C GLY A 24 -1.38 23.49 -5.50
N GLU A 25 -1.11 24.58 -6.23
CA GLU A 25 -1.80 25.86 -6.06
C GLU A 25 -3.31 25.72 -6.32
N GLU A 26 -3.71 25.07 -7.41
CA GLU A 26 -5.13 24.83 -7.72
C GLU A 26 -5.83 23.94 -6.68
N VAL A 27 -5.15 22.89 -6.20
CA VAL A 27 -5.67 22.03 -5.11
C VAL A 27 -5.92 22.82 -3.84
N ARG A 28 -4.99 23.73 -3.49
CA ARG A 28 -5.13 24.62 -2.34
C ARG A 28 -6.27 25.62 -2.52
N ASP A 29 -6.35 26.27 -3.67
CA ASP A 29 -7.38 27.27 -3.98
C ASP A 29 -8.79 26.67 -4.02
N LEU A 30 -8.90 25.39 -4.41
CA LEU A 30 -10.14 24.64 -4.43
C LEU A 30 -10.48 23.95 -3.11
N ASP A 31 -9.64 24.09 -2.07
CA ASP A 31 -9.76 23.43 -0.77
C ASP A 31 -9.91 21.91 -0.86
N MET A 32 -9.18 21.28 -1.79
CA MET A 32 -9.15 19.83 -1.98
C MET A 32 -8.35 19.17 -0.85
N LYS A 33 -9.06 18.75 0.20
CA LYS A 33 -8.48 18.23 1.44
C LYS A 33 -7.62 16.98 1.30
N ALA A 34 -7.86 16.16 0.28
CA ALA A 34 -7.05 14.97 0.03
C ALA A 34 -5.75 15.27 -0.73
N GLY A 35 -5.53 16.52 -1.15
CA GLY A 35 -4.28 16.95 -1.76
C GLY A 35 -3.97 16.29 -3.10
N ILE A 36 -2.69 15.96 -3.30
CA ILE A 36 -2.18 15.29 -4.50
C ILE A 36 -1.54 13.97 -4.12
N ALA A 37 -2.13 12.87 -4.58
CA ALA A 37 -1.51 11.55 -4.53
C ALA A 37 -0.54 11.40 -5.71
N VAL A 38 0.75 11.20 -5.46
CA VAL A 38 1.80 11.15 -6.48
C VAL A 38 2.38 9.74 -6.57
N HIS A 39 2.19 9.09 -7.72
CA HIS A 39 2.94 7.89 -8.10
C HIS A 39 4.10 8.33 -8.99
N ILE A 40 5.34 8.29 -8.50
CA ILE A 40 6.52 8.65 -9.29
C ILE A 40 6.95 7.44 -10.14
N PRO A 41 6.69 7.40 -11.46
CA PRO A 41 7.11 6.25 -12.28
C PRO A 41 8.63 6.22 -12.43
N GLN A 42 9.22 5.07 -12.75
CA GLN A 42 10.68 4.95 -12.95
C GLN A 42 11.19 5.75 -14.16
N SER A 43 10.30 6.23 -15.03
CA SER A 43 10.61 7.14 -16.14
C SER A 43 10.35 8.61 -15.81
N SER A 44 10.08 8.95 -14.55
CA SER A 44 9.89 10.33 -14.14
C SER A 44 11.22 11.07 -14.12
N GLU A 45 11.18 12.36 -14.45
CA GLU A 45 12.27 13.30 -14.15
C GLU A 45 12.14 13.86 -12.72
N LEU A 46 11.04 13.54 -12.02
CA LEU A 46 10.82 13.89 -10.63
C LEU A 46 11.21 12.72 -9.71
N ASP A 47 11.52 13.08 -8.48
CA ASP A 47 11.83 12.20 -7.38
C ASP A 47 11.06 12.62 -6.13
N ALA A 48 11.28 11.94 -5.00
CA ALA A 48 10.52 12.21 -3.78
C ALA A 48 10.75 13.63 -3.24
N VAL A 49 11.97 14.17 -3.39
CA VAL A 49 12.32 15.51 -2.90
C VAL A 49 11.64 16.57 -3.76
N SER A 50 11.86 16.54 -5.06
CA SER A 50 11.26 17.49 -5.99
C SER A 50 9.73 17.45 -5.98
N ALA A 51 9.11 16.27 -5.81
CA ALA A 51 7.66 16.17 -5.64
C ALA A 51 7.15 16.75 -4.32
N SER A 52 7.89 16.53 -3.22
CA SER A 52 7.55 17.08 -1.90
C SER A 52 7.66 18.60 -1.86
N GLU A 53 8.75 19.15 -2.40
CA GLU A 53 9.00 20.60 -2.47
C GLU A 53 8.03 21.32 -3.41
N ALA A 54 7.58 20.66 -4.47
CA ALA A 54 6.62 21.25 -5.40
C ALA A 54 5.23 21.46 -4.77
N VAL A 55 4.84 20.63 -3.80
CA VAL A 55 3.45 20.62 -3.27
C VAL A 55 3.42 20.52 -1.74
N PRO A 56 4.11 21.38 -0.97
CA PRO A 56 4.25 21.24 0.48
C PRO A 56 2.89 21.16 1.19
N ASP A 57 2.79 20.31 2.20
CA ASP A 57 1.62 19.92 3.04
C ASP A 57 0.52 19.10 2.35
N TYR A 58 0.55 19.00 1.02
CA TYR A 58 -0.48 18.30 0.24
C TYR A 58 -0.05 17.00 -0.46
N PRO A 59 1.23 16.55 -0.51
CA PRO A 59 1.54 15.37 -1.29
C PRO A 59 1.43 14.09 -0.45
N THR A 60 0.76 13.09 -1.00
CA THR A 60 0.98 11.69 -0.59
C THR A 60 1.87 11.02 -1.61
N LEU A 61 3.04 10.54 -1.20
CA LEU A 61 3.90 9.70 -2.03
C LEU A 61 3.48 8.24 -1.90
N GLU A 62 3.34 7.61 -3.04
CA GLU A 62 2.72 6.29 -3.18
C GLU A 62 3.79 5.26 -3.51
N HIS A 63 3.66 4.07 -2.92
CA HIS A 63 4.58 2.96 -3.09
C HIS A 63 5.95 3.23 -2.47
N THR A 64 7.00 3.20 -3.26
CA THR A 64 8.38 3.42 -2.82
C THR A 64 9.22 4.17 -3.84
N TYR A 65 8.66 4.49 -5.00
CA TYR A 65 9.41 5.06 -6.11
C TYR A 65 9.72 6.53 -5.85
N GLY A 66 10.82 7.02 -6.45
CA GLY A 66 11.30 8.38 -6.25
C GLY A 66 12.09 8.56 -4.95
N ILE A 67 11.82 7.78 -3.90
CA ILE A 67 12.50 7.91 -2.59
C ILE A 67 13.95 7.42 -2.65
N PRO A 68 14.25 6.13 -2.96
CA PRO A 68 15.63 5.68 -3.04
C PRO A 68 16.37 6.33 -4.22
N GLN A 69 15.66 6.72 -5.28
CA GLN A 69 16.25 7.41 -6.43
C GLN A 69 16.81 8.79 -6.06
N ALA A 70 16.09 9.57 -5.23
CA ALA A 70 16.55 10.88 -4.77
C ALA A 70 17.85 10.81 -3.95
N ALA A 71 18.15 9.66 -3.35
CA ALA A 71 19.34 9.45 -2.53
C ALA A 71 20.55 8.91 -3.31
N ILE A 72 20.38 8.48 -4.58
CA ILE A 72 21.47 7.93 -5.37
C ILE A 72 22.21 9.06 -6.09
N PRO A 73 23.52 9.26 -5.88
CA PRO A 73 24.28 10.27 -6.60
C PRO A 73 24.48 9.84 -8.07
N GLY A 74 24.04 10.71 -8.98
CA GLY A 74 24.22 10.49 -10.42
C GLY A 74 23.18 9.52 -11.01
N SER A 75 23.62 8.65 -11.91
CA SER A 75 22.73 7.70 -12.59
C SER A 75 22.60 6.40 -11.80
N GLN A 76 21.39 5.83 -11.77
CA GLN A 76 21.13 4.49 -11.23
C GLN A 76 21.98 3.43 -11.97
N SER A 77 22.37 2.39 -11.24
CA SER A 77 23.16 1.26 -11.73
C SER A 77 22.30 0.24 -12.51
N ILE A 78 21.60 0.72 -13.54
CA ILE A 78 20.85 -0.11 -14.49
C ILE A 78 21.73 -0.52 -15.67
N PRO A 79 21.51 -1.70 -16.27
CA PRO A 79 22.36 -2.16 -17.36
C PRO A 79 22.09 -1.36 -18.66
N PRO A 80 23.08 -1.26 -19.57
CA PRO A 80 22.93 -0.48 -20.81
C PRO A 80 21.82 -0.98 -21.76
N ASP A 81 21.37 -2.22 -21.61
CA ASP A 81 20.29 -2.83 -22.39
C ASP A 81 18.92 -2.75 -21.69
N TYR A 82 18.81 -2.03 -20.57
CA TYR A 82 17.55 -1.81 -19.86
C TYR A 82 16.48 -1.20 -20.77
N ASN A 83 15.28 -1.81 -20.75
CA ASN A 83 14.13 -1.31 -21.49
C ASN A 83 12.96 -0.97 -20.56
N TYR A 84 12.67 0.33 -20.38
CA TYR A 84 11.50 0.77 -19.60
C TYR A 84 10.16 0.27 -20.16
N SER A 85 10.05 0.01 -21.47
CA SER A 85 8.82 -0.54 -22.04
C SER A 85 8.64 -2.03 -21.75
N ASP A 86 9.70 -2.72 -21.30
CA ASP A 86 9.63 -4.10 -20.81
C ASP A 86 9.32 -4.07 -19.31
N GLU A 87 8.15 -4.58 -18.95
CA GLU A 87 7.70 -4.58 -17.56
C GLU A 87 8.52 -5.53 -16.67
N VAL A 88 9.01 -6.64 -17.22
CA VAL A 88 9.89 -7.56 -16.48
C VAL A 88 11.16 -6.81 -16.09
N ASP A 89 11.74 -6.03 -17.00
CA ASP A 89 12.93 -5.22 -16.70
C ASP A 89 12.65 -4.11 -15.70
N ARG A 90 11.54 -3.37 -15.85
CA ARG A 90 11.15 -2.32 -14.88
C ARG A 90 11.11 -2.86 -13.46
N PHE A 91 10.41 -3.98 -13.24
CA PHE A 91 10.26 -4.53 -11.90
C PHE A 91 11.49 -5.30 -11.41
N ARG A 92 12.25 -5.94 -12.30
CA ARG A 92 13.54 -6.54 -11.96
C ARG A 92 14.49 -5.51 -11.38
N TRP A 93 14.72 -4.41 -12.09
CA TRP A 93 15.69 -3.40 -11.66
C TRP A 93 15.16 -2.52 -10.52
N SER A 94 13.84 -2.35 -10.42
CA SER A 94 13.19 -1.83 -9.22
C SER A 94 13.51 -2.67 -7.97
N GLY A 95 13.80 -3.97 -8.10
CA GLY A 95 14.27 -4.84 -7.01
C GLY A 95 15.65 -4.47 -6.46
N HIS A 96 16.47 -3.73 -7.20
CA HIS A 96 17.84 -3.39 -6.82
C HIS A 96 18.00 -1.98 -6.24
N VAL A 97 17.08 -1.05 -6.56
CA VAL A 97 17.27 0.38 -6.28
C VAL A 97 17.49 0.72 -4.81
N TRP A 98 16.79 0.05 -3.88
CA TRP A 98 17.04 0.25 -2.45
C TRP A 98 18.40 -0.27 -1.99
N THR A 99 18.90 -1.35 -2.60
CA THR A 99 20.23 -1.87 -2.28
C THR A 99 21.32 -0.91 -2.77
N GLU A 100 21.08 -0.23 -3.88
CA GLU A 100 21.94 0.84 -4.36
C GLU A 100 21.89 2.05 -3.42
N ALA A 101 20.69 2.55 -3.12
CA ALA A 101 20.50 3.70 -2.24
C ALA A 101 21.04 3.46 -0.81
N ASP A 102 20.95 2.25 -0.26
CA ASP A 102 21.45 1.93 1.10
C ASP A 102 22.98 2.03 1.24
N GLN A 103 23.70 2.26 0.13
CA GLN A 103 25.13 2.65 0.16
C GLN A 103 25.33 4.12 0.54
N TYR A 104 24.25 4.92 0.51
CA TYR A 104 24.20 6.35 0.77
C TYR A 104 23.19 6.65 1.88
N PRO A 105 23.37 6.10 3.10
CA PRO A 105 22.38 6.21 4.16
C PRO A 105 22.12 7.66 4.60
N ASP A 106 23.14 8.52 4.59
CA ASP A 106 23.00 9.94 4.95
C ASP A 106 22.12 10.69 3.93
N ASP A 107 22.26 10.38 2.64
CA ASP A 107 21.42 10.95 1.58
C ASP A 107 19.98 10.45 1.68
N ILE A 108 19.76 9.17 2.04
CA ILE A 108 18.40 8.68 2.33
C ILE A 108 17.79 9.44 3.51
N LEU A 109 18.54 9.63 4.60
CA LEU A 109 18.02 10.38 5.75
C LEU A 109 17.67 11.82 5.38
N TRP A 110 18.50 12.48 4.56
CA TRP A 110 18.17 13.80 4.03
C TRP A 110 16.88 13.80 3.19
N VAL A 111 16.66 12.81 2.32
CA VAL A 111 15.40 12.67 1.55
C VAL A 111 14.20 12.53 2.49
N LEU A 112 14.31 11.65 3.50
CA LEU A 112 13.24 11.42 4.46
C LEU A 112 12.94 12.68 5.29
N ASP A 113 13.97 13.35 5.79
CA ASP A 113 13.81 14.57 6.57
C ASP A 113 13.19 15.69 5.70
N THR A 114 13.57 15.80 4.42
CA THR A 114 12.96 16.75 3.48
C THR A 114 11.48 16.44 3.23
N MET A 115 11.11 15.16 3.12
CA MET A 115 9.70 14.74 3.03
C MET A 115 8.93 15.14 4.30
N ILE A 116 9.51 14.94 5.48
CA ILE A 116 8.89 15.30 6.78
C ILE A 116 8.70 16.82 6.88
N GLU A 117 9.73 17.60 6.57
CA GLU A 117 9.69 19.07 6.62
C GLU A 117 8.62 19.66 5.70
N ASN A 118 8.37 19.02 4.56
CA ASN A 118 7.34 19.42 3.60
C ASN A 118 5.96 18.80 3.88
N GLY A 119 5.76 18.10 5.00
CA GLY A 119 4.47 17.50 5.37
C GLY A 119 4.02 16.35 4.46
N THR A 120 4.96 15.72 3.74
CA THR A 120 4.66 14.61 2.83
C THR A 120 4.17 13.38 3.60
N VAL A 121 3.06 12.80 3.15
CA VAL A 121 2.56 11.52 3.66
C VAL A 121 3.12 10.38 2.82
N TRP A 122 3.50 9.27 3.44
CA TRP A 122 3.96 8.08 2.71
C TRP A 122 2.97 6.92 2.84
N ASP A 123 2.35 6.54 1.72
CA ASP A 123 1.59 5.28 1.61
C ASP A 123 2.43 4.20 0.91
N PRO A 124 2.89 3.16 1.62
CA PRO A 124 3.86 2.22 1.09
C PRO A 124 3.22 1.15 0.19
N THR A 125 1.93 0.82 0.34
CA THR A 125 1.25 -0.23 -0.44
C THR A 125 2.05 -1.54 -0.60
N MET A 126 2.75 -1.99 0.45
CA MET A 126 3.71 -3.09 0.35
C MET A 126 3.07 -4.35 -0.23
N THR A 127 1.85 -4.68 0.19
CA THR A 127 1.16 -5.92 -0.19
C THR A 127 1.07 -6.16 -1.69
N VAL A 128 0.99 -5.13 -2.54
CA VAL A 128 0.91 -5.30 -4.00
C VAL A 128 2.22 -5.80 -4.61
N TYR A 129 3.35 -5.46 -3.99
CA TYR A 129 4.67 -5.88 -4.44
C TYR A 129 5.17 -7.13 -3.74
N GLU A 130 4.42 -7.68 -2.78
CA GLU A 130 4.87 -8.83 -1.99
C GLU A 130 5.12 -10.04 -2.89
N ILE A 131 4.33 -10.18 -3.95
CA ILE A 131 4.46 -11.24 -4.94
C ILE A 131 5.86 -11.30 -5.57
N ASN A 132 6.55 -10.18 -5.69
CA ASN A 132 7.89 -10.13 -6.25
C ASN A 132 8.94 -10.81 -5.37
N ARG A 133 8.66 -10.94 -4.06
CA ARG A 133 9.52 -11.66 -3.12
C ARG A 133 9.41 -13.17 -3.30
N GLU A 134 8.22 -13.68 -3.63
CA GLU A 134 7.97 -15.12 -3.66
C GLU A 134 6.69 -15.41 -4.45
N TYR A 135 6.78 -15.52 -5.77
CA TYR A 135 5.61 -15.49 -6.67
C TYR A 135 4.58 -16.60 -6.37
N GLU A 136 5.06 -17.80 -6.05
CA GLU A 136 4.21 -18.99 -5.86
C GLU A 136 3.30 -18.90 -4.63
N LEU A 137 3.65 -18.11 -3.60
CA LEU A 137 2.82 -18.03 -2.40
C LEU A 137 1.61 -17.08 -2.59
N PRO A 138 1.78 -15.79 -2.95
CA PRO A 138 0.65 -14.90 -3.10
C PRO A 138 -0.28 -15.29 -4.25
N SER A 139 0.24 -15.89 -5.32
CA SER A 139 -0.60 -16.40 -6.42
C SER A 139 -1.50 -17.58 -6.03
N ARG A 140 -1.26 -18.19 -4.85
CA ARG A 140 -2.00 -19.33 -4.32
C ARG A 140 -2.66 -19.05 -2.97
N TRP A 141 -2.83 -17.78 -2.62
CA TRP A 141 -3.58 -17.42 -1.42
C TRP A 141 -4.94 -18.14 -1.40
N ARG A 142 -5.23 -18.83 -0.28
CA ARG A 142 -6.38 -19.73 -0.14
C ARG A 142 -7.75 -19.09 -0.41
N TRP A 143 -7.84 -17.76 -0.32
CA TRP A 143 -9.08 -17.02 -0.57
C TRP A 143 -9.32 -16.71 -2.05
N LEU A 144 -8.28 -16.77 -2.90
CA LEU A 144 -8.41 -16.35 -4.30
C LEU A 144 -9.44 -17.16 -5.06
N ASP A 145 -9.44 -18.48 -4.90
CA ASP A 145 -10.41 -19.33 -5.59
C ASP A 145 -11.85 -19.07 -5.13
N ARG A 146 -12.06 -18.71 -3.87
CA ARG A 146 -13.40 -18.55 -3.29
C ARG A 146 -14.00 -17.15 -3.46
N TYR A 147 -13.15 -16.13 -3.50
CA TYR A 147 -13.59 -14.73 -3.38
C TYR A 147 -13.12 -13.82 -4.53
N THR A 148 -12.45 -14.37 -5.56
CA THR A 148 -12.08 -13.61 -6.75
C THR A 148 -12.94 -14.03 -7.94
N ALA A 149 -13.54 -13.05 -8.62
CA ALA A 149 -14.24 -13.31 -9.88
C ALA A 149 -13.32 -14.01 -10.89
N PRO A 150 -13.75 -15.08 -11.59
CA PRO A 150 -12.87 -15.85 -12.48
C PRO A 150 -12.16 -15.03 -13.55
N GLY A 151 -12.86 -14.07 -14.17
CA GLY A 151 -12.27 -13.18 -15.17
C GLY A 151 -11.20 -12.24 -14.60
N LEU A 152 -11.37 -11.81 -13.35
CA LEU A 152 -10.37 -11.00 -12.65
C LEU A 152 -9.15 -11.86 -12.29
N LEU A 153 -9.35 -13.07 -11.77
CA LEU A 153 -8.26 -14.00 -11.47
C LEU A 153 -7.46 -14.38 -12.72
N GLU A 154 -8.14 -14.57 -13.85
CA GLU A 154 -7.51 -14.80 -15.16
C GLU A 154 -6.68 -13.59 -15.61
N SER A 155 -7.16 -12.37 -15.36
CA SER A 155 -6.44 -11.14 -15.72
C SER A 155 -5.11 -10.97 -14.98
N TRP A 156 -4.93 -11.63 -13.83
CA TRP A 156 -3.71 -11.59 -13.01
C TRP A 156 -2.68 -12.67 -13.37
N LYS A 157 -3.04 -13.63 -14.23
CA LYS A 157 -2.10 -14.66 -14.66
C LYS A 157 -0.97 -14.06 -15.50
N PRO A 158 0.25 -14.61 -15.42
CA PRO A 158 1.37 -14.12 -16.21
C PRO A 158 1.08 -14.13 -17.72
N ASP A 159 1.17 -12.96 -18.34
CA ASP A 159 0.92 -12.74 -19.76
C ASP A 159 1.75 -11.51 -20.19
N PRO A 160 2.63 -11.61 -21.20
CA PRO A 160 3.44 -10.48 -21.68
C PRO A 160 2.62 -9.35 -22.32
N ALA A 161 1.36 -9.60 -22.69
CA ALA A 161 0.49 -8.59 -23.29
C ALA A 161 -0.33 -7.80 -22.26
N ARG A 162 -0.27 -8.16 -20.97
CA ARG A 162 -1.06 -7.53 -19.91
C ARG A 162 -0.15 -6.78 -18.94
N HIS A 163 -0.70 -5.70 -18.39
CA HIS A 163 -0.02 -4.90 -17.37
C HIS A 163 -0.07 -5.61 -16.02
N ALA A 164 1.01 -5.49 -15.24
CA ALA A 164 1.15 -6.06 -13.91
C ALA A 164 1.13 -7.60 -13.87
N THR A 165 1.54 -8.25 -14.96
CA THR A 165 1.57 -9.73 -15.12
C THR A 165 2.93 -10.23 -15.58
N TYR A 166 4.00 -9.50 -15.28
CA TYR A 166 5.39 -9.71 -15.70
C TYR A 166 6.09 -10.96 -15.12
N HIS A 167 5.40 -11.79 -14.36
CA HIS A 167 5.98 -12.94 -13.65
C HIS A 167 6.28 -14.15 -14.57
N PHE A 168 5.98 -14.07 -15.87
CA PHE A 168 6.24 -15.16 -16.83
C PHE A 168 7.73 -15.40 -17.09
N ASN A 169 8.59 -14.43 -16.75
CA ASN A 169 10.05 -14.53 -16.83
C ASN A 169 10.70 -14.00 -15.54
N TRP A 170 10.15 -14.40 -14.39
CA TRP A 170 10.64 -14.04 -13.07
C TRP A 170 11.69 -15.04 -12.57
N ARG A 171 12.89 -14.56 -12.23
CA ARG A 171 14.03 -15.40 -11.88
C ARG A 171 14.17 -15.50 -10.37
N THR A 172 14.83 -16.56 -9.89
CA THR A 172 15.25 -16.65 -8.49
C THR A 172 16.08 -15.43 -8.04
N ALA A 173 16.93 -14.90 -8.93
CA ALA A 173 17.68 -13.68 -8.64
C ALA A 173 16.78 -12.45 -8.43
N ASP A 174 15.66 -12.37 -9.15
CA ASP A 174 14.69 -11.27 -9.00
C ASP A 174 14.01 -11.37 -7.62
N GLU A 175 13.57 -12.57 -7.23
CA GLU A 175 13.01 -12.81 -5.88
C GLU A 175 14.00 -12.49 -4.75
N VAL A 176 15.27 -12.89 -4.91
CA VAL A 176 16.33 -12.57 -3.93
C VAL A 176 16.53 -11.05 -3.82
N ALA A 177 16.58 -10.34 -4.95
CA ALA A 177 16.70 -8.89 -4.97
C ALA A 177 15.50 -8.23 -4.26
N TRP A 178 14.28 -8.67 -4.55
CA TRP A 178 13.08 -8.13 -3.92
C TRP A 178 12.98 -8.48 -2.42
N LYS A 179 13.37 -9.68 -1.99
CA LYS A 179 13.49 -10.02 -0.56
C LYS A 179 14.45 -9.07 0.14
N ARG A 180 15.61 -8.75 -0.47
CA ARG A 180 16.58 -7.79 0.09
C ARG A 180 16.02 -6.36 0.10
N LYS A 181 15.42 -5.90 -1.00
CA LYS A 181 14.75 -4.60 -1.10
C LYS A 181 13.75 -4.40 0.02
N TYR A 182 12.90 -5.38 0.27
CA TYR A 182 11.87 -5.28 1.31
C TYR A 182 12.46 -4.99 2.69
N GLN A 183 13.55 -5.66 3.06
CA GLN A 183 14.20 -5.42 4.36
C GLN A 183 14.71 -3.97 4.48
N ILE A 184 15.27 -3.43 3.40
CA ILE A 184 15.81 -2.05 3.36
C ILE A 184 14.67 -1.03 3.33
N TRP A 185 13.67 -1.26 2.47
CA TRP A 185 12.50 -0.40 2.37
C TRP A 185 11.75 -0.32 3.71
N MET A 186 11.49 -1.46 4.35
CA MET A 186 10.86 -1.53 5.66
C MET A 186 11.67 -0.80 6.74
N LYS A 187 13.00 -0.94 6.74
CA LYS A 187 13.91 -0.18 7.62
C LYS A 187 13.68 1.33 7.46
N TYR A 188 13.73 1.85 6.25
CA TYR A 188 13.61 3.30 6.03
C TYR A 188 12.18 3.83 6.17
N LEU A 189 11.15 3.02 5.89
CA LEU A 189 9.77 3.34 6.22
C LEU A 189 9.59 3.51 7.75
N LYS A 190 10.19 2.61 8.54
CA LYS A 190 10.18 2.71 9.99
C LYS A 190 10.97 3.91 10.48
N THR A 191 12.14 4.18 9.91
CA THR A 191 12.94 5.38 10.21
C THR A 191 12.15 6.66 9.93
N PHE A 192 11.50 6.76 8.78
CA PHE A 192 10.66 7.91 8.41
C PHE A 192 9.59 8.18 9.47
N ALA A 193 8.86 7.14 9.88
CA ALA A 193 7.85 7.27 10.93
C ALA A 193 8.45 7.63 12.30
N ASP A 194 9.60 7.05 12.66
CA ASP A 194 10.30 7.36 13.92
C ASP A 194 10.82 8.80 13.98
N HIS A 195 11.11 9.40 12.82
CA HIS A 195 11.52 10.80 12.70
C HIS A 195 10.32 11.77 12.65
N GLY A 196 9.08 11.28 12.75
CA GLY A 196 7.86 12.09 12.76
C GLY A 196 7.11 12.13 11.43
N GLY A 197 7.54 11.37 10.43
CA GLY A 197 6.82 11.21 9.17
C GLY A 197 5.47 10.50 9.35
N ILE A 198 4.50 10.86 8.51
CA ILE A 198 3.16 10.29 8.53
C ILE A 198 3.09 9.14 7.53
N VAL A 199 2.83 7.94 8.04
CA VAL A 199 2.59 6.74 7.22
C VAL A 199 1.09 6.40 7.24
N THR A 200 0.57 5.98 6.08
CA THR A 200 -0.78 5.41 5.91
C THR A 200 -0.72 3.96 5.43
N ALA A 201 -1.86 3.26 5.41
CA ALA A 201 -1.95 1.89 4.91
C ALA A 201 -2.87 1.81 3.70
N GLY A 202 -2.29 1.72 2.51
CA GLY A 202 -2.94 1.37 1.26
C GLY A 202 -2.55 -0.03 0.78
N THR A 203 -3.28 -0.55 -0.21
CA THR A 203 -3.04 -1.92 -0.70
C THR A 203 -2.80 -2.01 -2.19
N ASP A 204 -3.17 -0.98 -2.95
CA ASP A 204 -3.26 -1.01 -4.42
C ASP A 204 -3.98 -2.27 -4.95
N CYS A 205 -5.01 -2.70 -4.21
CA CYS A 205 -5.69 -3.97 -4.47
C CYS A 205 -6.48 -3.99 -5.78
N GLY A 206 -6.64 -5.20 -6.34
CA GLY A 206 -7.21 -5.39 -7.68
C GLY A 206 -6.18 -5.80 -8.74
N PHE A 207 -4.91 -5.92 -8.38
CA PHE A 207 -3.80 -6.33 -9.24
C PHE A 207 -2.91 -7.36 -8.55
N MET A 208 -2.10 -8.11 -9.31
CA MET A 208 -1.02 -8.94 -8.75
C MET A 208 -1.44 -9.84 -7.57
N TYR A 209 -2.64 -10.44 -7.66
CA TYR A 209 -3.22 -11.32 -6.63
C TYR A 209 -3.51 -10.67 -5.27
N THR A 210 -3.55 -9.34 -5.21
CA THR A 210 -4.04 -8.60 -4.04
C THR A 210 -5.55 -8.43 -4.09
N LEU A 211 -6.25 -9.20 -3.26
CA LEU A 211 -7.72 -9.20 -3.23
C LEU A 211 -8.25 -8.15 -2.24
N TYR A 212 -9.33 -7.47 -2.63
CA TYR A 212 -10.07 -6.53 -1.79
C TYR A 212 -10.46 -7.17 -0.43
N GLY A 213 -10.35 -6.39 0.64
CA GLY A 213 -10.65 -6.82 2.02
C GLY A 213 -9.60 -7.74 2.65
N PHE A 214 -8.97 -8.64 1.90
CA PHE A 214 -7.91 -9.52 2.42
C PHE A 214 -6.55 -8.82 2.45
N SER A 215 -6.20 -8.10 1.37
CA SER A 215 -4.92 -7.41 1.22
C SER A 215 -4.67 -6.35 2.29
N ILE A 216 -5.69 -5.68 2.81
CA ILE A 216 -5.49 -4.69 3.88
C ILE A 216 -4.99 -5.35 5.16
N VAL A 217 -5.49 -6.54 5.51
CA VAL A 217 -4.97 -7.29 6.67
C VAL A 217 -3.51 -7.70 6.43
N ARG A 218 -3.14 -8.05 5.19
CA ARG A 218 -1.75 -8.35 4.85
C ARG A 218 -0.85 -7.11 4.94
N GLU A 219 -1.32 -5.94 4.54
CA GLU A 219 -0.57 -4.68 4.70
C GLU A 219 -0.27 -4.40 6.18
N LEU A 220 -1.22 -4.64 7.09
CA LEU A 220 -0.98 -4.49 8.53
C LEU A 220 0.06 -5.49 9.06
N GLU A 221 0.03 -6.73 8.57
CA GLU A 221 1.08 -7.71 8.88
C GLU A 221 2.45 -7.29 8.34
N LEU A 222 2.51 -6.66 7.16
CA LEU A 222 3.76 -6.16 6.56
C LEU A 222 4.29 -4.92 7.31
N LEU A 223 3.42 -4.02 7.77
CA LEU A 223 3.82 -2.92 8.65
C LEU A 223 4.37 -3.46 9.99
N GLN A 224 3.76 -4.51 10.55
CA GLN A 224 4.33 -5.17 11.72
C GLN A 224 5.68 -5.83 11.41
N GLU A 225 5.82 -6.49 10.25
CA GLU A 225 7.10 -7.04 9.77
C GLU A 225 8.17 -5.95 9.63
N ALA A 226 7.78 -4.73 9.26
CA ALA A 226 8.66 -3.57 9.18
C ALA A 226 9.10 -3.01 10.56
N GLY A 227 8.61 -3.58 11.66
CA GLY A 227 8.99 -3.22 13.02
C GLY A 227 8.07 -2.21 13.69
N PHE A 228 6.91 -1.88 13.10
CA PHE A 228 5.91 -1.05 13.76
C PHE A 228 5.23 -1.83 14.90
N HIS A 229 5.00 -1.15 16.02
CA HIS A 229 4.21 -1.73 17.11
C HIS A 229 2.74 -1.87 16.65
N PRO A 230 2.01 -2.95 17.03
CA PRO A 230 0.64 -3.18 16.54
C PRO A 230 -0.32 -2.01 16.75
N LEU A 231 -0.14 -1.26 17.84
CA LEU A 231 -0.94 -0.05 18.10
C LEU A 231 -0.70 1.04 17.05
N ASP A 232 0.55 1.24 16.63
CA ASP A 232 0.88 2.26 15.63
C ASP A 232 0.43 1.82 14.24
N VAL A 233 0.49 0.52 13.93
CA VAL A 233 -0.12 -0.04 12.71
C VAL A 233 -1.63 0.26 12.65
N VAL A 234 -2.36 0.14 13.77
CA VAL A 234 -3.78 0.51 13.82
C VAL A 234 -3.97 2.01 13.58
N LYS A 235 -3.13 2.89 14.15
CA LYS A 235 -3.20 4.34 13.90
C LYS A 235 -2.92 4.69 12.43
N ILE A 236 -1.89 4.08 11.84
CA ILE A 236 -1.51 4.20 10.43
C ILE A 236 -2.71 3.90 9.52
N ALA A 237 -3.43 2.82 9.82
CA ALA A 237 -4.60 2.39 9.05
C ALA A 237 -5.92 3.09 9.40
N THR A 238 -5.93 3.96 10.41
CA THR A 238 -7.14 4.67 10.87
C THR A 238 -6.91 6.16 10.93
N THR A 239 -6.50 6.69 12.09
CA THR A 239 -6.44 8.12 12.36
C THR A 239 -5.49 8.87 11.43
N ASN A 240 -4.32 8.28 11.09
CA ASN A 240 -3.38 8.88 10.14
C ASN A 240 -4.02 9.01 8.75
N ALA A 241 -4.60 7.94 8.23
CA ALA A 241 -5.24 7.92 6.92
C ALA A 241 -6.43 8.88 6.81
N THR A 242 -7.23 9.00 7.87
CA THR A 242 -8.35 9.95 7.88
C THR A 242 -7.88 11.40 7.99
N ALA A 243 -6.80 11.65 8.75
CA ALA A 243 -6.23 12.98 8.87
C ALA A 243 -5.55 13.43 7.58
N SER A 244 -4.80 12.56 6.89
CA SER A 244 -4.14 12.88 5.62
C SER A 244 -5.12 13.20 4.49
N MET A 245 -6.35 12.68 4.55
CA MET A 245 -7.41 13.01 3.59
C MET A 245 -8.30 14.19 4.04
N GLY A 246 -8.00 14.82 5.18
CA GLY A 246 -8.81 15.87 5.81
C GLY A 246 -10.24 15.43 6.15
N LEU A 247 -10.43 14.16 6.47
CA LEU A 247 -11.70 13.63 6.98
C LEU A 247 -11.81 13.87 8.49
N ASP A 248 -11.90 15.15 8.88
CA ASP A 248 -11.90 15.58 10.29
C ASP A 248 -12.96 14.88 11.14
N HIS A 249 -14.10 14.52 10.54
CA HIS A 249 -15.20 13.81 11.20
C HIS A 249 -14.90 12.33 11.51
N LEU A 250 -13.75 11.80 11.07
CA LEU A 250 -13.24 10.45 11.37
C LEU A 250 -11.87 10.46 12.08
N ALA A 251 -11.14 11.58 12.03
CA ALA A 251 -9.75 11.67 12.51
C ALA A 251 -9.54 11.38 14.01
N GLY A 252 -10.58 11.47 14.84
CA GLY A 252 -10.54 11.17 16.27
C GLY A 252 -10.75 9.69 16.62
N GLY A 253 -11.06 8.85 15.63
CA GLY A 253 -11.42 7.44 15.86
C GLY A 253 -12.73 7.30 16.65
N VAL A 254 -12.79 6.35 17.58
CA VAL A 254 -14.01 6.09 18.38
C VAL A 254 -14.14 7.12 19.51
N GLN A 255 -14.72 8.27 19.18
CA GLN A 255 -14.92 9.40 20.08
C GLN A 255 -16.30 10.05 19.88
N LYS A 256 -16.80 10.70 20.94
CA LYS A 256 -18.07 11.45 20.87
C LYS A 256 -17.95 12.58 19.85
N GLY A 257 -18.91 12.68 18.94
CA GLY A 257 -18.97 13.73 17.92
C GLY A 257 -18.37 13.32 16.57
N PHE A 258 -17.75 12.14 16.48
CA PHE A 258 -17.23 11.57 15.24
C PHE A 258 -18.24 10.61 14.61
N THR A 259 -18.12 10.39 13.30
CA THR A 259 -18.98 9.47 12.55
C THR A 259 -18.79 8.04 13.05
N ALA A 260 -19.89 7.32 13.22
CA ALA A 260 -19.89 5.93 13.68
C ALA A 260 -19.47 4.96 12.56
N ASP A 261 -18.18 4.94 12.26
CA ASP A 261 -17.51 4.01 11.37
C ASP A 261 -16.64 3.05 12.20
N ILE A 262 -17.13 1.84 12.44
CA ILE A 262 -16.56 0.91 13.43
C ILE A 262 -16.55 -0.51 12.87
N ALA A 263 -15.43 -1.21 13.00
CA ALA A 263 -15.35 -2.66 12.77
C ALA A 263 -15.36 -3.42 14.10
N ILE A 264 -16.26 -4.38 14.25
CA ILE A 264 -16.34 -5.26 15.42
C ILE A 264 -15.67 -6.59 15.07
N VAL A 265 -14.53 -6.87 15.70
CA VAL A 265 -13.66 -8.01 15.38
C VAL A 265 -13.79 -9.12 16.43
N ASP A 266 -13.82 -10.38 15.99
CA ASP A 266 -13.84 -11.55 16.89
C ASP A 266 -12.44 -11.95 17.38
N GLY A 267 -11.79 -11.08 18.12
CA GLY A 267 -10.45 -11.28 18.65
C GLY A 267 -9.77 -9.95 18.95
N ASN A 268 -8.56 -10.00 19.50
CA ASN A 268 -7.74 -8.82 19.72
C ASN A 268 -6.80 -8.60 18.52
N PRO A 269 -7.05 -7.60 17.64
CA PRO A 269 -6.17 -7.34 16.50
C PRO A 269 -4.79 -6.84 16.91
N LEU A 270 -4.61 -6.29 18.12
CA LEU A 270 -3.29 -5.88 18.64
C LEU A 270 -2.42 -7.08 19.03
N ASP A 271 -3.04 -8.23 19.31
CA ASP A 271 -2.34 -9.50 19.57
C ASP A 271 -2.04 -10.23 18.25
N ASN A 272 -2.99 -10.21 17.31
CA ASN A 272 -2.85 -10.92 16.04
C ASN A 272 -3.74 -10.33 14.94
N PHE A 273 -3.17 -9.61 13.97
CA PHE A 273 -3.94 -9.03 12.87
C PHE A 273 -4.72 -10.04 12.03
N LYS A 274 -4.28 -11.31 11.99
CA LYS A 274 -4.96 -12.35 11.22
C LYS A 274 -6.41 -12.58 11.70
N VAL A 275 -6.74 -12.21 12.94
CA VAL A 275 -8.13 -12.25 13.44
C VAL A 275 -9.06 -11.30 12.68
N MET A 276 -8.57 -10.44 11.80
CA MET A 276 -9.40 -9.58 10.94
C MET A 276 -9.71 -10.19 9.57
N TYR A 277 -9.01 -11.26 9.14
CA TYR A 277 -9.34 -11.92 7.88
C TYR A 277 -10.80 -12.39 7.87
N GLY A 278 -11.53 -12.13 6.79
CA GLY A 278 -12.93 -12.52 6.65
C GLY A 278 -13.16 -14.02 6.88
N THR A 279 -12.22 -14.85 6.44
CA THR A 279 -12.19 -16.32 6.64
C THR A 279 -11.90 -16.77 8.07
N GLY A 280 -11.49 -15.85 8.95
CA GLY A 280 -11.12 -16.15 10.32
C GLY A 280 -9.77 -16.86 10.46
N VAL A 281 -9.51 -17.29 11.69
CA VAL A 281 -8.32 -18.01 12.12
C VAL A 281 -8.69 -19.22 12.97
N THR A 282 -7.81 -20.22 12.93
CA THR A 282 -7.83 -21.32 13.88
C THR A 282 -7.28 -20.84 15.23
N ARG A 283 -7.99 -21.10 16.32
CA ARG A 283 -7.56 -20.83 17.70
C ARG A 283 -7.85 -22.01 18.62
N TYR A 284 -7.29 -21.98 19.82
CA TYR A 284 -7.68 -22.91 20.88
C TYR A 284 -9.11 -22.61 21.35
N SER A 285 -9.87 -23.66 21.70
CA SER A 285 -11.06 -23.51 22.56
C SER A 285 -10.68 -22.87 23.90
N GLU A 286 -11.66 -22.31 24.62
CA GLU A 286 -11.41 -21.65 25.91
C GLU A 286 -10.74 -22.57 26.93
N ASP A 287 -11.09 -23.86 26.94
CA ASP A 287 -10.47 -24.90 27.76
C ASP A 287 -9.13 -25.43 27.21
N ARG A 288 -8.71 -24.93 26.04
CA ARG A 288 -7.48 -25.27 25.30
C ARG A 288 -7.35 -26.75 24.90
N THR A 289 -8.45 -27.48 24.81
CA THR A 289 -8.44 -28.92 24.46
C THR A 289 -8.63 -29.18 22.97
N ARG A 290 -9.17 -28.23 22.20
CA ARG A 290 -9.53 -28.41 20.78
C ARG A 290 -9.15 -27.20 19.94
N MET A 291 -9.03 -27.41 18.64
CA MET A 291 -8.96 -26.34 17.65
C MET A 291 -10.38 -25.89 17.29
N VAL A 292 -10.64 -24.59 17.31
CA VAL A 292 -11.89 -23.97 16.89
C VAL A 292 -11.61 -22.89 15.84
N GLN A 293 -12.57 -22.64 14.96
CA GLN A 293 -12.51 -21.48 14.06
C GLN A 293 -13.12 -20.26 14.77
N GLY A 294 -12.52 -19.10 14.56
CA GLY A 294 -13.01 -17.82 15.06
C GLY A 294 -12.43 -16.66 14.28
N GLY A 295 -12.62 -15.43 14.74
CA GLY A 295 -12.10 -14.25 14.05
C GLY A 295 -12.95 -13.77 12.89
N GLY A 296 -12.34 -12.88 12.12
CA GLY A 296 -12.96 -11.99 11.16
C GLY A 296 -13.72 -10.84 11.81
N VAL A 297 -14.03 -9.86 10.98
CA VAL A 297 -15.00 -8.82 11.31
C VAL A 297 -16.38 -9.48 11.39
N LYS A 298 -17.05 -9.34 12.53
CA LYS A 298 -18.43 -9.79 12.75
C LYS A 298 -19.42 -8.78 12.18
N TRP A 299 -19.19 -7.51 12.50
CA TRP A 299 -20.05 -6.40 12.10
C TRP A 299 -19.23 -5.22 11.64
N THR A 300 -19.70 -4.55 10.60
CA THR A 300 -19.22 -3.22 10.20
C THR A 300 -20.34 -2.24 10.46
N ILE A 301 -20.06 -1.18 11.21
CA ILE A 301 -20.95 -0.04 11.35
C ILE A 301 -20.41 1.04 10.42
N LYS A 302 -21.21 1.50 9.46
CA LYS A 302 -20.85 2.61 8.56
C LYS A 302 -21.91 3.69 8.68
N ALA A 303 -21.49 4.89 9.08
CA ALA A 303 -22.36 6.03 9.37
C ALA A 303 -23.54 5.64 10.29
N GLY A 304 -23.28 4.80 11.31
CA GLY A 304 -24.29 4.31 12.24
C GLY A 304 -25.18 3.16 11.73
N THR A 305 -25.04 2.75 10.46
CA THR A 305 -25.77 1.60 9.89
C THR A 305 -24.97 0.31 10.12
N LEU A 306 -25.61 -0.70 10.69
CA LEU A 306 -25.00 -2.00 10.99
C LEU A 306 -25.08 -2.96 9.79
N TYR A 307 -23.94 -3.55 9.42
CA TYR A 307 -23.81 -4.55 8.36
C TYR A 307 -23.23 -5.84 8.92
N ASP A 308 -23.86 -6.98 8.62
CA ASP A 308 -23.32 -8.31 8.91
C ASP A 308 -22.16 -8.60 7.94
N ALA A 309 -20.92 -8.43 8.42
CA ALA A 309 -19.73 -8.63 7.59
C ALA A 309 -19.56 -10.10 7.15
N LYS A 310 -20.08 -11.05 7.93
CA LYS A 310 -20.06 -12.47 7.57
C LYS A 310 -21.12 -12.78 6.51
N ALA A 311 -22.26 -12.10 6.51
CA ALA A 311 -23.25 -12.20 5.43
C ALA A 311 -22.68 -11.63 4.13
N LEU A 312 -22.12 -10.41 4.15
CA LEU A 312 -21.51 -9.81 2.97
C LEU A 312 -20.42 -10.69 2.34
N LEU A 313 -19.60 -11.36 3.16
CA LEU A 313 -18.59 -12.29 2.66
C LEU A 313 -19.22 -13.54 1.99
N ARG A 314 -20.35 -14.03 2.50
CA ARG A 314 -21.09 -15.13 1.86
C ARG A 314 -21.69 -14.68 0.53
N ASP A 315 -22.26 -13.47 0.48
CA ASP A 315 -22.80 -12.91 -0.76
C ASP A 315 -21.72 -12.83 -1.86
N VAL A 316 -20.49 -12.44 -1.49
CA VAL A 316 -19.34 -12.45 -2.42
C VAL A 316 -19.00 -13.86 -2.91
N GLU A 317 -18.98 -14.84 -2.01
CA GLU A 317 -18.70 -16.24 -2.37
C GLU A 317 -19.77 -16.85 -3.29
N GLU A 318 -21.04 -16.57 -3.01
CA GLU A 318 -22.18 -16.95 -3.85
C GLU A 318 -22.05 -16.32 -5.24
N TYR A 319 -21.79 -15.02 -5.32
CA TYR A 319 -21.56 -14.32 -6.58
C TYR A 319 -20.40 -14.92 -7.39
N VAL A 320 -19.27 -15.22 -6.74
CA VAL A 320 -18.12 -15.87 -7.41
C VAL A 320 -18.46 -17.27 -7.89
N THR A 321 -19.26 -18.02 -7.13
CA THR A 321 -19.71 -19.36 -7.50
C THR A 321 -20.63 -19.31 -8.72
N GLU A 322 -21.55 -18.35 -8.79
CA GLU A 322 -22.42 -18.12 -9.95
C GLU A 322 -21.61 -17.80 -11.21
N LEU A 323 -20.53 -17.01 -11.10
CA LEU A 323 -19.66 -16.70 -12.25
C LEU A 323 -18.84 -17.89 -12.76
N LYS A 324 -18.72 -18.98 -12.00
CA LYS A 324 -17.98 -20.19 -12.37
C LYS A 324 -18.86 -21.25 -13.05
N GLY A 325 -20.16 -21.24 -12.78
CA GLY A 325 -21.15 -22.18 -13.31
C GLY A 325 -21.69 -21.77 -14.67
#